data_AF-A0A1L7XWT0-F1
#
_entry.id   AF-A0A1L7XWT0-F1
#
_cell.length_a   1.000
_cell.length_b   1.000
_cell.length_c   1.000
_cell.angle_alpha   90.00
_cell.angle_beta   90.00
_cell.angle_gamma   90.00
#
_symmetry.space_group_name_H-M   'P 1'
#
loop_
_entity.id
_entity.type
_entity.pdbx_description
1 polymer ?
#
loop_
_entity_poly.entity_id
_entity_poly.type
_entity_poly.pdbx_seq_one_letter_code
_entity_poly.pdbx_strand_id
1 'polypeptide(L)'
;MAHPVVELVHRSATRRKACAGCIKAKRRCDLTIPACSRCTTRKLSGSAGTNAVGRLSPASPSPKGEGPTSPPTLETSSPSDAMVLLPQESSTVELINGILPPSPYDSFPFPERTVVEPFRIDYCNFEFQRCVFSLVLENRTLFIHPDLYQDTMPDLYQDLLGVCAMYAQKTVQNSVFVFRMLFLKLSKLRSESKSFVRVEEWLLAVQSLILYQVIRMFDGDPQQKADAERDFDLLEDWTTKLQHESNLWIDGSLHRQWVVVESIRRTIMVSVLLRSLYSAMKSGIGEYGLLLSSLPVSENQSRWEQVEEVDPKASRLVTYWDFCEDWNKGKVKTLDVYEMLLLRVCHLAVTDVQ
;
A
#
# COMPACT_ATOMS: atom_id res chain seq x y z
N MET A 1 -6.52 -26.53 5.73
CA MET A 1 -7.10 -25.45 4.91
C MET A 1 -6.00 -24.97 3.99
N ALA A 2 -6.22 -24.94 2.68
CA ALA A 2 -5.19 -24.51 1.73
C ALA A 2 -5.02 -22.98 1.86
N HIS A 3 -3.84 -22.53 2.28
CA HIS A 3 -3.50 -21.11 2.27
C HIS A 3 -3.36 -20.66 0.80
N PRO A 4 -4.02 -19.58 0.37
CA PRO A 4 -3.84 -19.07 -0.99
C PRO A 4 -2.39 -18.63 -1.20
N VAL A 5 -1.81 -19.05 -2.32
CA VAL A 5 -0.50 -18.60 -2.78
C VAL A 5 -0.61 -17.11 -3.14
N VAL A 6 0.21 -16.27 -2.51
CA VAL A 6 0.12 -14.81 -2.62
C VAL A 6 1.22 -14.27 -3.53
N GLU A 7 0.89 -13.67 -4.67
CA GLU A 7 1.84 -13.06 -5.64
C GLU A 7 2.02 -11.53 -5.43
N LEU A 8 3.16 -11.05 -4.94
CA LEU A 8 3.53 -9.64 -5.06
C LEU A 8 4.00 -9.34 -6.48
N VAL A 9 3.57 -8.21 -7.04
CA VAL A 9 3.88 -7.87 -8.44
C VAL A 9 4.95 -6.78 -8.51
N HIS A 10 6.17 -7.15 -8.89
CA HIS A 10 7.27 -6.24 -9.16
C HIS A 10 7.32 -5.89 -10.66
N ARG A 11 7.49 -4.61 -11.02
CA ARG A 11 7.58 -4.20 -12.43
C ARG A 11 8.98 -3.68 -12.73
N SER A 12 9.72 -4.42 -13.55
CA SER A 12 11.08 -4.10 -13.99
C SER A 12 11.15 -2.69 -14.60
N ALA A 13 12.11 -1.89 -14.13
CA ALA A 13 12.26 -0.49 -14.48
C ALA A 13 13.04 -0.27 -15.80
N THR A 14 12.56 -0.81 -16.92
CA THR A 14 13.09 -0.42 -18.24
C THR A 14 12.23 0.69 -18.84
N ARG A 15 12.73 1.94 -18.72
CA ARG A 15 12.23 3.20 -19.29
C ARG A 15 10.77 3.54 -18.94
N ARG A 16 10.56 4.19 -17.78
CA ARG A 16 9.25 4.72 -17.35
C ARG A 16 8.69 5.69 -18.41
N LYS A 17 7.55 5.32 -19.02
CA LYS A 17 6.78 6.18 -19.94
C LYS A 17 6.01 7.24 -19.13
N ALA A 18 5.78 8.42 -19.72
CA ALA A 18 4.98 9.49 -19.12
C ALA A 18 3.61 8.98 -18.64
N CYS A 19 3.03 9.55 -17.56
CA CYS A 19 1.72 9.14 -17.08
C CYS A 19 0.61 9.36 -18.14
N ALA A 20 -0.49 8.61 -18.06
CA ALA A 20 -1.58 8.66 -19.05
C ALA A 20 -2.14 10.08 -19.26
N GLY A 21 -2.28 10.86 -18.18
CA GLY A 21 -2.74 12.25 -18.24
C GLY A 21 -1.76 13.21 -18.94
N CYS A 22 -0.46 12.92 -18.90
CA CYS A 22 0.56 13.68 -19.62
C CYS A 22 0.69 13.23 -21.08
N ILE A 23 0.52 11.93 -21.36
CA ILE A 23 0.45 11.41 -22.73
C ILE A 23 -0.74 12.02 -23.47
N LYS A 24 -1.95 11.94 -22.89
CA LYS A 24 -3.19 12.49 -23.48
C LYS A 24 -3.07 14.00 -23.74
N ALA A 25 -2.36 14.71 -22.88
CA ALA A 25 -2.15 16.14 -23.02
C ALA A 25 -0.91 16.55 -23.84
N LYS A 26 -0.12 15.58 -24.32
CA LYS A 26 1.17 15.81 -25.01
C LYS A 26 2.11 16.75 -24.21
N ARG A 27 2.25 16.51 -22.91
CA ARG A 27 3.12 17.30 -22.01
C ARG A 27 4.21 16.45 -21.37
N ARG A 28 5.31 17.10 -20.98
CA ARG A 28 6.40 16.49 -20.22
C ARG A 28 5.88 16.00 -18.86
N CYS A 29 6.29 14.81 -18.46
CA CYS A 29 5.96 14.20 -17.18
C CYS A 29 7.25 14.06 -16.38
N ASP A 30 7.22 14.52 -15.14
CA ASP A 30 8.31 14.42 -14.15
C ASP A 30 8.34 13.05 -13.45
N LEU A 31 7.31 12.23 -13.66
CA LEU A 31 7.26 10.82 -13.20
C LEU A 31 7.36 10.68 -11.67
N THR A 32 7.02 11.73 -10.93
CA THR A 32 6.85 11.65 -9.48
C THR A 32 5.72 10.69 -9.16
N ILE A 33 5.91 9.87 -8.14
CA ILE A 33 4.96 8.88 -7.63
C ILE A 33 4.37 9.47 -6.34
N PRO A 34 3.07 9.32 -6.03
CA PRO A 34 2.03 8.55 -6.75
C PRO A 34 1.43 9.26 -7.98
N ALA A 35 1.58 10.59 -8.07
CA ALA A 35 1.12 11.37 -9.20
C ALA A 35 2.19 12.39 -9.63
N CYS A 36 2.26 12.63 -10.94
CA CYS A 36 3.16 13.62 -11.53
C CYS A 36 2.77 15.03 -11.07
N SER A 37 3.71 15.96 -10.85
CA SER A 37 3.40 17.28 -10.29
C SER A 37 2.28 17.99 -11.05
N ARG A 38 2.26 17.85 -12.38
CA ARG A 38 1.21 18.41 -13.24
C ARG A 38 -0.17 17.81 -12.97
N CYS A 39 -0.25 16.49 -12.80
CA CYS A 39 -1.52 15.80 -12.52
C CYS A 39 -2.03 16.14 -11.11
N THR A 40 -1.11 16.27 -10.14
CA THR A 40 -1.41 16.73 -8.79
C THR A 40 -2.01 18.14 -8.79
N THR A 41 -1.36 19.11 -9.46
CA THR A 41 -1.87 20.49 -9.52
C THR A 41 -3.22 20.60 -10.22
N ARG A 42 -3.46 19.77 -11.23
CA ARG A 42 -4.73 19.81 -12.00
C ARG A 42 -5.84 18.95 -11.42
N LYS A 43 -5.61 18.28 -10.27
CA LYS A 43 -6.56 17.31 -9.67
C LYS A 43 -7.07 16.29 -10.70
N LEU A 44 -6.21 15.91 -11.65
CA LEU A 44 -6.53 14.88 -12.61
C LEU A 44 -6.28 13.55 -11.91
N SER A 45 -7.34 12.79 -11.67
CA SER A 45 -7.28 11.42 -11.14
C SER A 45 -6.48 10.54 -12.11
N GLY A 46 -5.17 10.56 -11.97
CA GLY A 46 -4.24 9.76 -12.74
C GLY A 46 -3.94 8.51 -11.97
N SER A 47 -4.60 7.41 -12.32
CA SER A 47 -4.17 6.09 -11.86
C SER A 47 -2.69 5.92 -12.20
N ALA A 48 -1.91 5.61 -11.18
CA ALA A 48 -0.55 5.18 -11.35
C ALA A 48 -0.55 3.93 -12.25
N GLY A 49 0.05 4.00 -13.43
CA GLY A 49 0.65 2.86 -14.12
C GLY A 49 -0.22 1.64 -14.50
N THR A 50 -1.55 1.65 -14.40
CA THR A 50 -2.37 0.56 -14.92
C THR A 50 -2.64 0.79 -16.41
N ASN A 51 -1.89 0.14 -17.29
CA ASN A 51 -2.36 -0.10 -18.66
C ASN A 51 -3.60 -1.00 -18.56
N ALA A 52 -4.78 -0.39 -18.42
CA ALA A 52 -6.03 -1.08 -18.66
C ALA A 52 -6.08 -1.43 -20.16
N VAL A 53 -6.04 -2.73 -20.43
CA VAL A 53 -6.35 -3.29 -21.75
C VAL A 53 -7.71 -2.75 -22.17
N GLY A 54 -7.75 -2.07 -23.32
CA GLY A 54 -8.96 -1.46 -23.84
C GLY A 54 -10.04 -2.50 -24.08
N ARG A 55 -11.15 -2.38 -23.35
CA ARG A 55 -12.43 -2.93 -23.80
C ARG A 55 -13.10 -1.82 -24.62
N LEU A 56 -12.93 -1.90 -25.93
CA LEU A 56 -13.75 -1.13 -26.86
C LEU A 56 -15.18 -1.67 -26.74
N SER A 57 -16.09 -0.86 -26.21
CA SER A 57 -17.53 -1.01 -26.47
C SER A 57 -17.97 0.17 -27.34
N PRO A 58 -18.75 -0.06 -28.41
CA PRO A 58 -19.13 1.00 -29.34
C PRO A 58 -20.17 1.92 -28.72
N ALA A 59 -19.99 3.22 -28.93
CA ALA A 59 -20.99 4.22 -28.66
C ALA A 59 -22.20 4.06 -29.59
N SER A 60 -23.40 4.34 -29.10
CA SER A 60 -24.54 4.75 -29.93
C SER A 60 -25.42 5.74 -29.16
N PRO A 61 -25.98 6.76 -29.83
CA PRO A 61 -26.61 7.92 -29.20
C PRO A 61 -28.12 7.74 -28.97
N SER A 62 -28.67 8.47 -28.01
CA SER A 62 -30.13 8.71 -27.90
C SER A 62 -30.60 9.67 -29.00
N PRO A 63 -31.86 9.60 -29.49
CA PRO A 63 -32.91 10.43 -28.89
C PRO A 63 -34.36 9.89 -28.93
N LYS A 64 -35.17 10.45 -28.01
CA LYS A 64 -36.63 10.68 -27.92
C LYS A 64 -37.61 10.11 -29.00
N GLY A 65 -38.74 9.56 -28.52
CA GLY A 65 -40.10 9.89 -29.02
C GLY A 65 -41.00 8.74 -29.51
N GLU A 66 -42.10 8.50 -28.78
CA GLU A 66 -43.44 8.02 -29.20
C GLU A 66 -43.64 6.54 -29.67
N GLY A 67 -44.65 5.85 -29.08
CA GLY A 67 -45.06 4.45 -29.39
C GLY A 67 -46.19 4.35 -30.43
N PRO A 68 -47.11 3.36 -30.38
CA PRO A 68 -47.00 1.94 -30.01
C PRO A 68 -47.51 0.99 -31.15
N THR A 69 -47.09 -0.28 -31.21
CA THR A 69 -47.92 -1.43 -31.70
C THR A 69 -47.19 -2.78 -31.61
N SER A 70 -47.95 -3.84 -31.31
CA SER A 70 -47.51 -5.23 -31.03
C SER A 70 -47.43 -6.12 -32.30
N PRO A 71 -47.20 -7.45 -32.22
CA PRO A 71 -46.01 -8.17 -32.69
C PRO A 71 -46.25 -9.05 -33.94
N PRO A 72 -45.26 -9.83 -34.42
CA PRO A 72 -45.42 -11.29 -34.31
C PRO A 72 -44.13 -12.12 -34.06
N THR A 73 -44.41 -13.41 -33.88
CA THR A 73 -43.71 -14.65 -33.46
C THR A 73 -42.61 -15.26 -34.33
N LEU A 74 -41.77 -16.10 -33.66
CA LEU A 74 -41.01 -17.29 -34.11
C LEU A 74 -39.94 -17.06 -35.22
N GLU A 75 -38.74 -17.64 -35.23
CA GLU A 75 -38.36 -19.05 -35.11
C GLU A 75 -36.90 -19.26 -34.69
N THR A 76 -36.68 -20.40 -34.04
CA THR A 76 -35.40 -21.04 -33.72
C THR A 76 -34.68 -21.50 -34.99
N SER A 77 -33.44 -21.10 -35.21
CA SER A 77 -32.50 -21.84 -36.06
C SER A 77 -31.05 -21.62 -35.64
N SER A 78 -30.40 -22.72 -35.24
CA SER A 78 -28.94 -22.84 -35.14
C SER A 78 -28.32 -22.90 -36.53
N PRO A 79 -27.06 -22.46 -36.70
CA PRO A 79 -26.20 -23.10 -37.67
C PRO A 79 -24.88 -23.60 -37.08
N SER A 80 -24.58 -24.81 -37.52
CA SER A 80 -23.44 -25.69 -37.33
C SER A 80 -22.09 -25.12 -37.75
N ASP A 81 -21.05 -25.73 -37.17
CA ASP A 81 -19.72 -26.04 -37.72
C ASP A 81 -19.02 -24.99 -38.59
N ALA A 82 -18.10 -24.26 -37.97
CA ALA A 82 -16.92 -23.73 -38.64
C ALA A 82 -15.67 -24.19 -37.88
N MET A 83 -15.12 -25.33 -38.30
CA MET A 83 -13.82 -25.83 -37.86
C MET A 83 -12.74 -24.92 -38.47
N VAL A 84 -12.17 -24.02 -37.67
CA VAL A 84 -11.02 -23.19 -38.11
C VAL A 84 -9.77 -24.06 -38.05
N LEU A 85 -9.28 -24.48 -39.21
CA LEU A 85 -7.96 -25.10 -39.38
C LEU A 85 -6.87 -24.09 -38.99
N LEU A 86 -6.11 -24.38 -37.93
CA LEU A 86 -4.86 -23.69 -37.63
C LEU A 86 -3.78 -24.16 -38.63
N PRO A 87 -2.97 -23.27 -39.21
CA PRO A 87 -1.81 -23.69 -39.99
C PRO A 87 -0.81 -24.44 -39.09
N GLN A 88 -0.56 -25.72 -39.39
CA GLN A 88 0.61 -26.42 -38.87
C GLN A 88 1.85 -25.89 -39.60
N GLU A 89 2.51 -24.89 -39.02
CA GLU A 89 3.90 -24.61 -39.37
C GLU A 89 4.82 -25.33 -38.37
N SER A 90 5.43 -26.41 -38.83
CA SER A 90 6.54 -27.04 -38.13
C SER A 90 7.78 -26.15 -38.26
N SER A 91 7.98 -25.22 -37.32
CA SER A 91 9.26 -24.52 -37.23
C SER A 91 10.26 -25.40 -36.47
N THR A 92 11.23 -25.93 -37.19
CA THR A 92 12.44 -26.47 -36.57
C THR A 92 13.28 -25.26 -36.15
N VAL A 93 13.51 -25.10 -34.86
CA VAL A 93 14.29 -23.97 -34.33
C VAL A 93 15.77 -24.28 -34.54
N GLU A 94 16.43 -23.59 -35.46
CA GLU A 94 17.87 -23.70 -35.64
C GLU A 94 18.61 -23.03 -34.48
N LEU A 95 19.47 -23.80 -33.81
CA LEU A 95 20.24 -23.39 -32.65
C LEU A 95 21.50 -22.63 -33.12
N ILE A 96 21.57 -21.32 -32.88
CA ILE A 96 22.78 -20.53 -33.20
C ILE A 96 23.72 -20.60 -31.99
N ASN A 97 24.91 -21.19 -32.15
CA ASN A 97 25.95 -21.33 -31.12
C ASN A 97 25.51 -22.02 -29.81
N GLY A 98 24.56 -22.95 -29.86
CA GLY A 98 24.12 -23.68 -28.67
C GLY A 98 23.13 -22.92 -27.78
N ILE A 99 22.75 -21.69 -28.16
CA ILE A 99 21.84 -20.84 -27.39
C ILE A 99 20.54 -20.68 -28.20
N LEU A 100 19.41 -21.00 -27.57
CA LEU A 100 18.10 -20.74 -28.16
C LEU A 100 17.95 -19.22 -28.34
N PRO A 101 17.55 -18.73 -29.54
CA PRO A 101 17.30 -17.30 -29.69
C PRO A 101 16.29 -16.84 -28.63
N PRO A 102 16.53 -15.71 -27.95
CA PRO A 102 15.60 -15.20 -26.95
C PRO A 102 14.23 -15.09 -27.57
N SER A 103 13.22 -15.60 -26.86
CA SER A 103 11.87 -15.62 -27.36
C SER A 103 11.45 -14.17 -27.66
N PRO A 104 10.76 -13.90 -28.78
CA PRO A 104 10.15 -12.58 -28.98
C PRO A 104 9.16 -12.22 -27.85
N TYR A 105 8.77 -13.21 -27.03
CA TYR A 105 7.97 -13.02 -25.83
C TYR A 105 8.78 -12.69 -24.55
N ASP A 106 10.11 -12.88 -24.52
CA ASP A 106 10.96 -12.50 -23.37
C ASP A 106 11.06 -10.97 -23.19
N SER A 107 10.66 -10.22 -24.22
CA SER A 107 10.58 -8.76 -24.20
C SER A 107 9.22 -8.23 -23.74
N PHE A 108 8.24 -9.11 -23.44
CA PHE A 108 6.98 -8.65 -22.87
C PHE A 108 7.21 -8.26 -21.40
N PRO A 109 6.88 -7.01 -21.00
CA PRO A 109 6.96 -6.59 -19.61
C PRO A 109 5.76 -7.19 -18.87
N PHE A 110 5.74 -8.52 -18.71
CA PHE A 110 4.90 -9.12 -17.70
C PHE A 110 5.42 -8.66 -16.36
N PRO A 111 4.53 -8.16 -15.50
CA PRO A 111 4.98 -7.74 -14.20
C PRO A 111 5.34 -9.02 -13.44
N GLU A 112 6.55 -9.05 -12.89
CA GLU A 112 7.13 -10.19 -12.20
C GLU A 112 6.25 -10.52 -10.99
N ARG A 113 5.55 -11.64 -11.06
CA ARG A 113 4.68 -12.15 -10.00
C ARG A 113 5.53 -12.99 -9.07
N THR A 114 5.52 -12.67 -7.79
CA THR A 114 6.46 -13.23 -6.83
C THR A 114 5.69 -13.76 -5.64
N VAL A 115 5.76 -15.06 -5.41
CA VAL A 115 5.02 -15.69 -4.34
C VAL A 115 5.64 -15.31 -3.00
N VAL A 116 4.84 -14.77 -2.09
CA VAL A 116 5.20 -14.57 -0.69
C VAL A 116 4.84 -15.83 0.08
N GLU A 117 5.83 -16.38 0.75
CA GLU A 117 5.65 -17.57 1.59
C GLU A 117 4.66 -17.30 2.74
N PRO A 118 3.77 -18.26 3.07
CA PRO A 118 2.72 -18.07 4.09
C PRO A 118 3.26 -17.60 5.45
N PHE A 119 4.39 -18.15 5.90
CA PHE A 119 4.96 -17.79 7.19
C PHE A 119 5.39 -16.32 7.30
N ARG A 120 5.75 -15.68 6.17
CA ARG A 120 6.08 -14.24 6.12
C ARG A 120 4.83 -13.40 6.35
N ILE A 121 3.71 -13.83 5.76
CA ILE A 121 2.40 -13.19 5.94
C ILE A 121 1.97 -13.31 7.40
N ASP A 122 2.11 -14.50 7.99
CA ASP A 122 1.77 -14.75 9.39
C ASP A 122 2.58 -13.86 10.34
N TYR A 123 3.89 -13.74 10.10
CA TYR A 123 4.75 -12.81 10.86
C TYR A 123 4.27 -11.36 10.74
N CYS A 124 3.98 -10.90 9.52
CA CYS A 124 3.53 -9.52 9.31
C CYS A 124 2.18 -9.27 10.01
N ASN A 125 1.23 -10.20 9.89
CA ASN A 125 -0.06 -10.12 10.56
C ASN A 125 0.10 -10.05 12.08
N PHE A 126 0.97 -10.89 12.64
CA PHE A 126 1.31 -10.88 14.05
C PHE A 126 1.86 -9.51 14.49
N GLU A 127 2.85 -8.97 13.77
CA GLU A 127 3.44 -7.66 14.11
C GLU A 127 2.45 -6.50 13.99
N PHE A 128 1.58 -6.52 12.96
CA PHE A 128 0.51 -5.54 12.83
C PHE A 128 -0.45 -5.59 14.02
N GLN A 129 -0.95 -6.79 14.37
CA GLN A 129 -1.83 -6.95 15.54
C GLN A 129 -1.13 -6.53 16.83
N ARG A 130 0.16 -6.84 16.99
CA ARG A 130 0.96 -6.48 18.17
C ARG A 130 1.04 -4.97 18.37
N CYS A 131 1.06 -4.17 17.29
CA CYS A 131 1.04 -2.70 17.39
C CYS A 131 -0.16 -2.16 18.19
N VAL A 132 -1.33 -2.82 18.14
CA VAL A 132 -2.50 -2.38 18.92
C VAL A 132 -2.26 -2.54 20.42
N PHE A 133 -1.61 -3.63 20.82
CA PHE A 133 -1.31 -3.92 22.22
C PHE A 133 -0.10 -3.11 22.72
N SER A 134 0.99 -3.04 21.94
CA SER A 134 2.16 -2.26 22.30
C SER A 134 1.85 -0.78 22.46
N LEU A 135 0.90 -0.22 21.69
CA LEU A 135 0.48 1.17 21.91
C LEU A 135 -0.11 1.37 23.31
N VAL A 136 -0.92 0.43 23.79
CA VAL A 136 -1.59 0.52 25.11
C VAL A 136 -0.62 0.25 26.25
N LEU A 137 0.26 -0.74 26.08
CA LEU A 137 1.14 -1.22 27.14
C LEU A 137 2.45 -0.43 27.24
N GLU A 138 2.95 0.07 26.11
CA GLU A 138 4.30 0.64 26.00
C GLU A 138 4.28 2.08 25.42
N ASN A 139 3.10 2.62 25.08
CA ASN A 139 2.94 3.93 24.44
C ASN A 139 3.71 4.06 23.11
N ARG A 140 3.91 2.94 22.40
CA ARG A 140 4.71 2.92 21.16
C ARG A 140 4.26 1.84 20.19
N THR A 141 4.64 2.02 18.93
CA THR A 141 4.52 1.01 17.88
C THR A 141 5.76 1.05 16.98
N LEU A 142 5.73 0.28 15.89
CA LEU A 142 6.76 0.33 14.84
C LEU A 142 6.86 1.71 14.16
N PHE A 143 5.84 2.56 14.30
CA PHE A 143 5.72 3.84 13.60
C PHE A 143 5.20 5.00 14.48
N ILE A 144 4.94 4.75 15.77
CA ILE A 144 4.59 5.74 16.79
C ILE A 144 5.70 5.69 17.86
N HIS A 145 6.47 6.76 17.99
CA HIS A 145 7.52 6.90 19.00
C HIS A 145 6.90 7.24 20.38
N PRO A 146 7.44 6.73 21.50
CA PRO A 146 6.97 7.06 22.86
C PRO A 146 6.85 8.57 23.12
N ASP A 147 7.85 9.34 22.69
CA ASP A 147 7.94 10.77 22.99
C ASP A 147 7.05 11.65 22.09
N LEU A 148 6.45 11.09 21.04
CA LEU A 148 5.77 11.88 20.00
C LEU A 148 4.57 12.67 20.55
N TYR A 149 3.84 12.08 21.49
CA TYR A 149 2.61 12.64 22.07
C TYR A 149 2.64 12.75 23.61
N GLN A 150 3.79 12.48 24.22
CA GLN A 150 3.91 12.43 25.69
C GLN A 150 3.56 13.78 26.36
N ASP A 151 4.02 14.90 25.79
CA ASP A 151 3.82 16.23 26.38
C ASP A 151 2.41 16.81 26.12
N THR A 152 1.85 16.57 24.94
CA THR A 152 0.65 17.28 24.47
C THR A 152 -0.62 16.44 24.58
N MET A 153 -0.49 15.11 24.53
CA MET A 153 -1.58 14.11 24.51
C MET A 153 -2.87 14.62 23.84
N PRO A 154 -2.86 14.87 22.52
CA PRO A 154 -4.01 15.43 21.81
C PRO A 154 -5.27 14.56 21.95
N ASP A 155 -6.46 15.16 21.86
CA ASP A 155 -7.75 14.43 21.97
C ASP A 155 -7.84 13.25 21.01
N LEU A 156 -7.31 13.39 19.79
CA LEU A 156 -7.27 12.31 18.81
C LEU A 156 -6.38 11.13 19.27
N TYR A 157 -5.29 11.41 19.98
CA TYR A 157 -4.41 10.38 20.53
C TYR A 157 -5.07 9.68 21.72
N GLN A 158 -5.80 10.41 22.56
CA GLN A 158 -6.62 9.83 23.63
C GLN A 158 -7.73 8.93 23.07
N ASP A 159 -8.40 9.37 22.01
CA ASP A 159 -9.41 8.58 21.29
C ASP A 159 -8.81 7.28 20.73
N LEU A 160 -7.63 7.36 20.12
CA LEU A 160 -6.87 6.21 19.62
C LEU A 160 -6.53 5.22 20.75
N LEU A 161 -5.91 5.71 21.83
CA LEU A 161 -5.57 4.90 23.01
C LEU A 161 -6.81 4.22 23.60
N GLY A 162 -7.92 4.95 23.72
CA GLY A 162 -9.18 4.44 24.23
C GLY A 162 -9.74 3.30 23.37
N VAL A 163 -9.74 3.46 22.03
CA VAL A 163 -10.18 2.39 21.11
C VAL A 163 -9.28 1.17 21.20
N CYS A 164 -7.95 1.36 21.18
CA CYS A 164 -7.00 0.25 21.30
C CYS A 164 -7.12 -0.47 22.65
N ALA A 165 -7.29 0.25 23.76
CA ALA A 165 -7.45 -0.33 25.09
C ALA A 165 -8.78 -1.10 25.23
N MET A 166 -9.87 -0.56 24.67
CA MET A 166 -11.17 -1.24 24.66
C MET A 166 -11.11 -2.51 23.81
N TYR A 167 -10.43 -2.46 22.66
CA TYR A 167 -10.22 -3.62 21.80
C TYR A 167 -9.33 -4.68 22.45
N ALA A 168 -8.26 -4.28 23.17
CA ALA A 168 -7.41 -5.20 23.91
C ALA A 168 -8.16 -6.00 24.98
N GLN A 169 -9.30 -5.47 25.46
CA GLN A 169 -10.21 -6.11 26.42
C GLN A 169 -11.50 -6.62 25.76
N LYS A 170 -11.49 -6.82 24.43
CA LYS A 170 -12.66 -7.31 23.70
C LYS A 170 -12.99 -8.75 24.14
N THR A 171 -14.26 -8.96 24.43
CA THR A 171 -14.89 -10.25 24.71
C THR A 171 -16.10 -10.42 23.77
N VAL A 172 -16.70 -11.61 23.77
CA VAL A 172 -17.94 -11.84 23.01
C VAL A 172 -19.08 -10.92 23.47
N GLN A 173 -19.10 -10.54 24.76
CA GLN A 173 -20.18 -9.73 25.34
C GLN A 173 -20.06 -8.23 25.01
N ASN A 174 -18.85 -7.68 24.91
CA ASN A 174 -18.63 -6.25 24.68
C ASN A 174 -18.23 -5.89 23.24
N SER A 175 -18.10 -6.88 22.34
CA SER A 175 -17.66 -6.71 20.95
C SER A 175 -18.42 -5.61 20.19
N VAL A 176 -19.75 -5.58 20.34
CA VAL A 176 -20.61 -4.57 19.72
C VAL A 176 -20.25 -3.15 20.18
N PHE A 177 -19.95 -2.98 21.47
CA PHE A 177 -19.58 -1.67 22.02
C PHE A 177 -18.17 -1.26 21.58
N VAL A 178 -17.24 -2.21 21.50
CA VAL A 178 -15.87 -1.97 20.99
C VAL A 178 -15.93 -1.40 19.57
N PHE A 179 -16.64 -2.08 18.67
CA PHE A 179 -16.74 -1.60 17.28
C PHE A 179 -17.60 -0.35 17.13
N ARG A 180 -18.62 -0.17 17.98
CA ARG A 180 -19.37 1.09 18.03
C ARG A 180 -18.45 2.25 18.44
N MET A 181 -17.59 2.08 19.44
CA MET A 181 -16.63 3.10 19.85
C MET A 181 -15.67 3.43 18.71
N LEU A 182 -15.06 2.42 18.09
CA LEU A 182 -14.18 2.60 16.92
C LEU A 182 -14.88 3.39 15.81
N PHE A 183 -16.10 3.01 15.45
CA PHE A 183 -16.89 3.71 14.43
C PHE A 183 -17.15 5.18 14.78
N LEU A 184 -17.54 5.47 16.02
CA LEU A 184 -17.80 6.83 16.48
C LEU A 184 -16.52 7.69 16.45
N LYS A 185 -15.39 7.14 16.92
CA LYS A 185 -14.11 7.85 16.91
C LYS A 185 -13.56 8.06 15.50
N LEU A 186 -13.70 7.08 14.60
CA LEU A 186 -13.36 7.25 13.20
C LEU A 186 -14.25 8.29 12.50
N SER A 187 -15.55 8.31 12.81
CA SER A 187 -16.49 9.32 12.26
C SER A 187 -16.15 10.73 12.74
N LYS A 188 -15.81 10.87 14.03
CA LYS A 188 -15.31 12.13 14.62
C LYS A 188 -14.02 12.58 13.92
N LEU A 189 -13.03 11.70 13.79
CA LEU A 189 -11.77 11.96 13.09
C LEU A 189 -11.98 12.47 11.65
N ARG A 190 -12.89 11.85 10.89
CA ARG A 190 -13.24 12.33 9.52
C ARG A 190 -13.87 13.71 9.50
N SER A 191 -14.61 14.07 10.54
CA SER A 191 -15.23 15.39 10.64
C SER A 191 -14.19 16.46 10.96
N GLU A 192 -13.28 16.17 11.89
CA GLU A 192 -12.21 17.06 12.35
C GLU A 192 -11.10 17.23 11.30
N SER A 193 -10.87 16.21 10.45
CA SER A 193 -9.83 16.29 9.42
C SER A 193 -10.04 17.43 8.41
N LYS A 194 -11.25 17.98 8.33
CA LYS A 194 -11.56 19.13 7.46
C LYS A 194 -10.89 20.42 7.93
N SER A 195 -10.54 20.51 9.20
CA SER A 195 -9.84 21.66 9.78
C SER A 195 -8.34 21.44 9.96
N PHE A 196 -7.79 20.27 9.61
CA PHE A 196 -6.36 20.01 9.75
C PHE A 196 -5.53 20.88 8.81
N VAL A 197 -4.51 21.50 9.38
CA VAL A 197 -3.56 22.37 8.67
C VAL A 197 -2.14 21.87 8.87
N ARG A 198 -1.83 21.28 10.03
CA ARG A 198 -0.47 20.93 10.44
C ARG A 198 -0.11 19.51 10.02
N VAL A 199 1.17 19.28 9.73
CA VAL A 199 1.68 17.94 9.35
C VAL A 199 1.51 16.93 10.49
N GLU A 200 1.62 17.37 11.74
CA GLU A 200 1.48 16.52 12.93
C GLU A 200 0.04 16.03 13.11
N GLU A 201 -0.97 16.82 12.71
CA GLU A 201 -2.38 16.41 12.71
C GLU A 201 -2.60 15.29 11.69
N TRP A 202 -2.08 15.46 10.48
CA TRP A 202 -2.13 14.43 9.43
C TRP A 202 -1.35 13.17 9.83
N LEU A 203 -0.21 13.32 10.52
CA LEU A 203 0.57 12.20 11.06
C LEU A 203 -0.29 11.37 12.00
N LEU A 204 -0.83 11.99 13.05
CA LEU A 204 -1.66 11.31 14.04
C LEU A 204 -2.93 10.71 13.43
N ALA A 205 -3.53 11.38 12.43
CA ALA A 205 -4.69 10.90 11.71
C ALA A 205 -4.40 9.61 10.93
N VAL A 206 -3.29 9.56 10.19
CA VAL A 206 -2.88 8.36 9.44
C VAL A 206 -2.48 7.24 10.41
N GLN A 207 -1.74 7.55 11.48
CA GLN A 207 -1.38 6.58 12.52
C GLN A 207 -2.62 5.93 13.15
N SER A 208 -3.61 6.74 13.50
CA SER A 208 -4.88 6.27 14.07
C SER A 208 -5.64 5.39 13.07
N LEU A 209 -5.70 5.82 11.80
CA LEU A 209 -6.39 5.09 10.76
C LEU A 209 -5.73 3.73 10.47
N ILE A 210 -4.40 3.64 10.47
CA ILE A 210 -3.66 2.37 10.35
C ILE A 210 -4.11 1.41 11.47
N LEU A 211 -4.12 1.83 12.73
CA LEU A 211 -4.51 0.96 13.84
C LEU A 211 -5.98 0.57 13.82
N TYR A 212 -6.88 1.47 13.42
CA TYR A 212 -8.29 1.12 13.21
C TYR A 212 -8.47 0.10 12.08
N GLN A 213 -7.67 0.19 11.01
CA GLN A 213 -7.68 -0.83 9.96
C GLN A 213 -7.14 -2.16 10.46
N VAL A 214 -6.02 -2.17 11.19
CA VAL A 214 -5.48 -3.39 11.79
C VAL A 214 -6.52 -4.09 12.66
N ILE A 215 -7.19 -3.35 13.54
CA ILE A 215 -8.28 -3.89 14.38
C ILE A 215 -9.36 -4.53 13.50
N ARG A 216 -9.89 -3.80 12.51
CA ARG A 216 -11.03 -4.27 11.73
C ARG A 216 -10.73 -5.45 10.81
N MET A 217 -9.53 -5.49 10.23
CA MET A 217 -9.16 -6.52 9.25
C MET A 217 -8.76 -7.85 9.90
N PHE A 218 -8.14 -7.78 11.07
CA PHE A 218 -7.55 -8.94 11.74
C PHE A 218 -8.37 -9.45 12.92
N ASP A 219 -9.56 -8.89 13.18
CA ASP A 219 -10.47 -9.37 14.22
C ASP A 219 -11.16 -10.70 13.88
N GLY A 220 -11.40 -10.93 12.58
CA GLY A 220 -12.18 -12.08 12.09
C GLY A 220 -13.68 -11.79 11.89
N ASP A 221 -14.19 -10.64 12.33
CA ASP A 221 -15.57 -10.21 12.07
C ASP A 221 -15.76 -9.82 10.58
N PRO A 222 -16.70 -10.45 9.84
CA PRO A 222 -16.89 -10.17 8.41
C PRO A 222 -17.35 -8.74 8.10
N GLN A 223 -18.15 -8.13 8.99
CA GLN A 223 -18.63 -6.77 8.81
C GLN A 223 -17.50 -5.77 9.02
N GLN A 224 -16.68 -5.95 10.05
CA GLN A 224 -15.50 -5.11 10.28
C GLN A 224 -14.52 -5.21 9.12
N LYS A 225 -14.30 -6.41 8.58
CA LYS A 225 -13.49 -6.60 7.38
C LYS A 225 -14.05 -5.82 6.18
N ALA A 226 -15.34 -5.91 5.91
CA ALA A 226 -15.98 -5.16 4.83
C ALA A 226 -15.89 -3.63 5.04
N ASP A 227 -16.01 -3.16 6.29
CA ASP A 227 -15.85 -1.75 6.64
C ASP A 227 -14.41 -1.28 6.45
N ALA A 228 -13.42 -2.11 6.79
CA ALA A 228 -12.02 -1.81 6.56
C ALA A 228 -11.71 -1.66 5.06
N GLU A 229 -12.25 -2.56 4.25
CA GLU A 229 -12.06 -2.53 2.79
C GLU A 229 -12.56 -1.24 2.16
N ARG A 230 -13.73 -0.74 2.59
CA ARG A 230 -14.28 0.53 2.11
C ARG A 230 -13.45 1.75 2.50
N ASP A 231 -12.67 1.62 3.57
CA ASP A 231 -11.92 2.71 4.15
C ASP A 231 -10.44 2.72 3.72
N PHE A 232 -10.01 1.80 2.86
CA PHE A 232 -8.64 1.80 2.35
C PHE A 232 -8.33 2.96 1.42
N ASP A 233 -9.30 3.40 0.61
CA ASP A 233 -9.18 4.60 -0.22
C ASP A 233 -8.91 5.83 0.64
N LEU A 234 -9.59 5.93 1.78
CA LEU A 234 -9.36 7.00 2.75
C LEU A 234 -7.93 6.96 3.32
N LEU A 235 -7.44 5.76 3.65
CA LEU A 235 -6.06 5.59 4.13
C LEU A 235 -5.04 5.99 3.07
N GLU A 236 -5.27 5.62 1.80
CA GLU A 236 -4.41 6.00 0.68
C GLU A 236 -4.38 7.53 0.47
N ASP A 237 -5.56 8.16 0.46
CA ASP A 237 -5.70 9.61 0.29
C ASP A 237 -4.98 10.37 1.41
N TRP A 238 -5.17 9.96 2.66
CA TRP A 238 -4.56 10.62 3.82
C TRP A 238 -3.06 10.37 3.90
N THR A 239 -2.59 9.19 3.48
CA THR A 239 -1.15 8.89 3.39
C THR A 239 -0.49 9.78 2.33
N THR A 240 -1.14 9.96 1.18
CA THR A 240 -0.65 10.86 0.12
C THR A 240 -0.63 12.31 0.60
N LYS A 241 -1.67 12.73 1.34
CA LYS A 241 -1.73 14.07 1.94
C LYS A 241 -0.60 14.28 2.94
N LEU A 242 -0.38 13.35 3.86
CA LEU A 242 0.73 13.39 4.82
C LEU A 242 2.08 13.51 4.12
N GLN A 243 2.33 12.69 3.10
CA GLN A 243 3.57 12.75 2.31
C GLN A 243 3.75 14.11 1.62
N HIS A 244 2.68 14.70 1.11
CA HIS A 244 2.73 16.01 0.49
C HIS A 244 3.08 17.11 1.49
N GLU A 245 2.37 17.16 2.63
CA GLU A 245 2.61 18.16 3.68
C GLU A 245 4.01 18.00 4.29
N SER A 246 4.50 16.78 4.47
CA SER A 246 5.85 16.53 4.98
C SER A 246 6.95 17.02 4.04
N ASN A 247 6.73 16.99 2.72
CA ASN A 247 7.70 17.49 1.76
C ASN A 247 7.80 19.03 1.72
N LEU A 248 6.76 19.72 2.19
CA LEU A 248 6.72 21.18 2.29
C LEU A 248 7.22 21.68 3.65
N TRP A 249 7.46 20.78 4.60
CA TRP A 249 7.93 21.10 5.92
C TRP A 249 9.42 21.47 5.89
N ILE A 250 9.77 22.63 6.42
CA ILE A 250 11.14 23.19 6.39
C ILE A 250 11.75 23.12 7.80
N ASP A 251 12.96 22.55 7.87
CA ASP A 251 13.69 22.17 9.09
C ASP A 251 14.23 23.32 9.95
N GLY A 252 14.45 23.03 11.25
CA GLY A 252 15.29 23.81 12.17
C GLY A 252 15.75 22.97 13.38
N SER A 253 17.00 22.47 13.37
CA SER A 253 17.50 21.38 14.22
C SER A 253 17.10 21.36 15.71
N LEU A 254 16.30 20.36 16.09
CA LEU A 254 16.03 19.87 17.45
C LEU A 254 15.76 18.35 17.37
N HIS A 255 16.22 17.53 18.33
CA HIS A 255 15.99 16.07 18.36
C HIS A 255 14.52 15.68 18.15
N ARG A 256 13.59 16.44 18.75
CA ARG A 256 12.13 16.29 18.59
C ARG A 256 11.68 16.32 17.12
N GLN A 257 12.34 17.08 16.25
CA GLN A 257 12.00 17.12 14.82
C GLN A 257 12.42 15.83 14.12
N TRP A 258 13.58 15.26 14.45
CA TRP A 258 13.99 13.98 13.87
C TRP A 258 12.97 12.88 14.20
N VAL A 259 12.50 12.81 15.46
CA VAL A 259 11.46 11.85 15.88
C VAL A 259 10.18 12.02 15.05
N VAL A 260 9.75 13.26 14.78
CA VAL A 260 8.58 13.54 13.94
C VAL A 260 8.83 13.10 12.48
N VAL A 261 9.96 13.49 11.87
CA VAL A 261 10.33 13.09 10.50
C VAL A 261 10.37 11.56 10.37
N GLU A 262 11.02 10.89 11.32
CA GLU A 262 11.13 9.44 11.37
C GLU A 262 9.77 8.77 11.52
N SER A 263 8.92 9.30 12.42
CA SER A 263 7.55 8.82 12.60
C SER A 263 6.72 8.98 11.34
N ILE A 264 6.84 10.10 10.60
CA ILE A 264 6.18 10.32 9.31
C ILE A 264 6.58 9.24 8.31
N ARG A 265 7.88 9.01 8.14
CA ARG A 265 8.41 8.06 7.17
C ARG A 265 8.00 6.63 7.50
N ARG A 266 8.14 6.22 8.77
CA ARG A 266 7.69 4.90 9.25
C ARG A 266 6.18 4.74 9.06
N THR A 267 5.38 5.77 9.35
CA THR A 267 3.91 5.76 9.15
C THR A 267 3.52 5.61 7.68
N ILE A 268 4.15 6.37 6.76
CA ILE A 268 3.90 6.25 5.32
C ILE A 268 4.28 4.85 4.82
N MET A 269 5.44 4.34 5.23
CA MET A 269 5.88 2.99 4.89
C MET A 269 4.88 1.94 5.35
N VAL A 270 4.50 1.98 6.63
CA VAL A 270 3.57 1.03 7.24
C VAL A 270 2.17 1.10 6.60
N SER A 271 1.68 2.30 6.24
CA SER A 271 0.42 2.44 5.50
C SER A 271 0.45 1.74 4.14
N VAL A 272 1.53 1.92 3.37
CA VAL A 272 1.69 1.27 2.06
C VAL A 272 1.87 -0.23 2.21
N LEU A 273 2.65 -0.68 3.20
CA LEU A 273 2.82 -2.10 3.52
C LEU A 273 1.51 -2.78 3.90
N LEU A 274 0.74 -2.17 4.80
CA LEU A 274 -0.54 -2.72 5.26
C LEU A 274 -1.52 -2.92 4.10
N ARG A 275 -1.66 -1.90 3.24
CA ARG A 275 -2.49 -1.98 2.02
C ARG A 275 -2.00 -3.04 1.05
N SER A 276 -0.67 -3.12 0.85
CA SER A 276 -0.05 -4.12 -0.02
C SER A 276 -0.31 -5.53 0.47
N LEU A 277 -0.04 -5.78 1.76
CA LEU A 277 -0.21 -7.07 2.39
C LEU A 277 -1.68 -7.50 2.36
N TYR A 278 -2.60 -6.57 2.66
CA TYR A 278 -4.02 -6.86 2.59
C TYR A 278 -4.49 -7.22 1.18
N SER A 279 -4.10 -6.42 0.17
CA SER A 279 -4.44 -6.70 -1.23
C SER A 279 -3.88 -8.05 -1.67
N ALA A 280 -2.66 -8.37 -1.23
CA ALA A 280 -1.99 -9.65 -1.49
C ALA A 280 -2.73 -10.83 -0.84
N MET A 281 -3.17 -10.71 0.42
CA MET A 281 -3.99 -11.75 1.07
C MET A 281 -5.37 -11.92 0.44
N LYS A 282 -5.99 -10.85 -0.06
CA LYS A 282 -7.36 -10.87 -0.62
C LYS A 282 -7.40 -11.40 -2.04
N SER A 283 -6.56 -10.86 -2.91
CA SER A 283 -6.59 -11.10 -4.36
C SER A 283 -5.49 -12.04 -4.84
N GLY A 284 -4.56 -12.40 -3.94
CA GLY A 284 -3.31 -13.05 -4.32
C GLY A 284 -2.37 -12.08 -5.03
N ILE A 285 -2.65 -10.78 -5.10
CA ILE A 285 -1.84 -9.79 -5.84
C ILE A 285 -1.48 -8.59 -4.96
N GLY A 286 -0.18 -8.28 -4.85
CA GLY A 286 0.28 -7.04 -4.23
C GLY A 286 0.36 -5.86 -5.20
N GLU A 287 -0.44 -4.81 -4.98
CA GLU A 287 -0.64 -3.73 -5.95
C GLU A 287 0.32 -2.52 -5.81
N TYR A 288 1.14 -2.45 -4.76
CA TYR A 288 1.95 -1.26 -4.47
C TYR A 288 3.47 -1.48 -4.44
N GLY A 289 3.98 -2.55 -5.05
CA GLY A 289 5.41 -2.90 -5.03
C GLY A 289 6.35 -1.77 -5.51
N LEU A 290 5.94 -1.02 -6.55
CA LEU A 290 6.73 0.11 -7.08
C LEU A 290 6.74 1.34 -6.18
N LEU A 291 5.62 1.63 -5.52
CA LEU A 291 5.57 2.73 -4.56
C LEU A 291 6.45 2.37 -3.37
N LEU A 292 6.26 1.17 -2.84
CA LEU A 292 7.00 0.65 -1.70
C LEU A 292 8.51 0.67 -1.94
N SER A 293 8.99 0.19 -3.10
CA SER A 293 10.42 0.18 -3.44
C SER A 293 11.08 1.56 -3.45
N SER A 294 10.31 2.62 -3.72
CA SER A 294 10.81 3.99 -3.75
C SER A 294 10.77 4.73 -2.41
N LEU A 295 10.11 4.16 -1.40
CA LEU A 295 9.98 4.84 -0.11
C LEU A 295 11.30 4.85 0.65
N PRO A 296 11.63 5.97 1.33
CA PRO A 296 12.87 6.09 2.06
C PRO A 296 12.85 5.28 3.37
N VAL A 297 13.99 4.67 3.70
CA VAL A 297 14.28 3.93 4.94
C VAL A 297 15.52 4.56 5.58
N SER A 298 15.49 4.74 6.90
CA SER A 298 16.65 5.20 7.67
C SER A 298 17.60 4.05 7.94
N GLU A 299 18.90 4.22 7.70
CA GLU A 299 19.87 3.16 8.00
C GLU A 299 20.23 3.03 9.47
N ASN A 300 20.05 4.09 10.27
CA ASN A 300 20.50 4.15 11.65
C ASN A 300 19.40 3.75 12.64
N GLN A 301 19.14 2.44 12.70
CA GLN A 301 18.15 1.79 13.57
C GLN A 301 18.26 2.19 15.05
N SER A 302 19.47 2.23 15.62
CA SER A 302 19.67 2.46 17.06
C SER A 302 19.11 3.81 17.52
N ARG A 303 18.90 4.75 16.59
CA ARG A 303 18.41 6.11 16.88
C ARG A 303 16.93 6.16 17.23
N TRP A 304 16.13 5.19 16.78
CA TRP A 304 14.71 5.11 17.14
C TRP A 304 14.49 4.71 18.61
N GLU A 305 15.49 4.08 19.23
CA GLU A 305 15.46 3.67 20.63
C GLU A 305 16.28 4.61 21.54
N GLN A 306 17.09 5.50 20.98
CA GLN A 306 18.03 6.35 21.71
C GLN A 306 17.42 7.71 22.04
N VAL A 307 17.48 8.08 23.31
CA VAL A 307 16.97 9.36 23.86
C VAL A 307 17.96 10.52 23.69
N GLU A 308 19.20 10.25 23.27
CA GLU A 308 20.26 11.27 23.21
C GLU A 308 20.14 12.25 22.01
N GLU A 309 20.66 13.47 22.19
CA GLU A 309 20.73 14.50 21.15
C GLU A 309 21.69 14.09 20.03
N VAL A 310 21.15 13.45 19.00
CA VAL A 310 21.90 13.06 17.81
C VAL A 310 21.81 14.14 16.74
N ASP A 311 22.93 14.44 16.06
CA ASP A 311 22.97 15.32 14.90
C ASP A 311 21.95 14.88 13.82
N PRO A 312 20.90 15.68 13.54
CA PRO A 312 19.88 15.35 12.54
C PRO A 312 20.46 15.12 11.14
N LYS A 313 21.63 15.72 10.83
CA LYS A 313 22.29 15.60 9.52
C LYS A 313 22.96 14.25 9.28
N ALA A 314 23.09 13.42 10.32
CA ALA A 314 23.81 12.16 10.24
C ALA A 314 22.94 10.94 9.86
N SER A 315 21.62 11.11 9.67
CA SER A 315 20.72 10.00 9.30
C SER A 315 20.70 9.81 7.78
N ARG A 316 21.51 8.87 7.28
CA ARG A 316 21.52 8.50 5.85
C ARG A 316 20.21 7.78 5.51
N LEU A 317 19.58 8.22 4.43
CA LEU A 317 18.38 7.61 3.86
C LEU A 317 18.76 6.77 2.64
N VAL A 318 18.20 5.57 2.56
CA VAL A 318 18.25 4.69 1.39
C VAL A 318 16.82 4.38 0.94
N THR A 319 16.63 3.91 -0.29
CA THR A 319 15.31 3.41 -0.68
C THR A 319 15.03 2.05 -0.04
N TYR A 320 13.77 1.66 0.12
CA TYR A 320 13.41 0.31 0.58
C TYR A 320 14.03 -0.79 -0.30
N TRP A 321 14.13 -0.55 -1.61
CA TRP A 321 14.83 -1.45 -2.52
C TRP A 321 16.30 -1.59 -2.14
N ASP A 322 17.02 -0.47 -2.02
CA ASP A 322 18.44 -0.46 -1.68
C ASP A 322 18.68 -1.08 -0.31
N PHE A 323 17.79 -0.84 0.66
CA PHE A 323 17.83 -1.45 1.98
C PHE A 323 17.76 -2.99 1.90
N CYS A 324 16.83 -3.54 1.11
CA CYS A 324 16.72 -4.99 0.92
C CYS A 324 17.95 -5.57 0.20
N GLU A 325 18.49 -4.87 -0.80
CA GLU A 325 19.72 -5.29 -1.46
C GLU A 325 20.93 -5.27 -0.52
N ASP A 326 21.06 -4.23 0.30
CA ASP A 326 22.16 -4.08 1.24
C ASP A 326 22.08 -5.10 2.37
N TRP A 327 20.87 -5.50 2.79
CA TRP A 327 20.66 -6.68 3.65
C TRP A 327 21.20 -7.96 3.00
N ASN A 328 20.80 -8.25 1.76
CA ASN A 328 21.27 -9.44 1.03
C ASN A 328 22.79 -9.46 0.80
N LYS A 329 23.42 -8.28 0.71
CA LYS A 329 24.88 -8.11 0.60
C LYS A 329 25.60 -8.18 1.96
N GLY A 330 24.89 -8.39 3.07
CA GLY A 330 25.46 -8.45 4.43
C GLY A 330 25.97 -7.10 4.96
N LYS A 331 25.51 -5.97 4.38
CA LYS A 331 25.91 -4.64 4.83
C LYS A 331 25.10 -4.15 6.03
N VAL A 332 23.84 -4.59 6.14
CA VAL A 332 22.97 -4.31 7.29
C VAL A 332 23.30 -5.32 8.40
N LYS A 333 23.77 -4.83 9.54
CA LYS A 333 24.30 -5.67 10.64
C LYS A 333 23.35 -5.86 11.81
N THR A 334 22.39 -4.95 11.96
CA THR A 334 21.41 -4.95 13.04
C THR A 334 20.02 -4.80 12.43
N LEU A 335 19.02 -5.42 13.04
CA LEU A 335 17.61 -5.27 12.67
C LEU A 335 16.78 -5.05 13.92
N ASP A 336 15.84 -4.10 13.88
CA ASP A 336 14.76 -4.00 14.86
C ASP A 336 13.54 -4.76 14.31
N VAL A 337 12.44 -4.70 15.05
CA VAL A 337 11.21 -5.36 14.61
C VAL A 337 10.59 -4.68 13.38
N TYR A 338 10.78 -3.37 13.21
CA TYR A 338 10.33 -2.63 12.04
C TYR A 338 11.13 -3.02 10.79
N GLU A 339 12.46 -3.06 10.85
CA GLU A 339 13.28 -3.51 9.72
C GLU A 339 13.04 -4.99 9.40
N MET A 340 12.84 -5.83 10.41
CA MET A 340 12.45 -7.23 10.17
C MET A 340 11.09 -7.32 9.47
N LEU A 341 10.11 -6.48 9.84
CA LEU A 341 8.84 -6.38 9.11
C LEU A 341 9.07 -5.98 7.65
N LEU A 342 9.93 -4.99 7.40
CA LEU A 342 10.29 -4.57 6.03
C LEU A 342 10.86 -5.73 5.22
N LEU A 343 11.83 -6.46 5.77
CA LEU A 343 12.46 -7.58 5.08
C LEU A 343 11.50 -8.75 4.85
N ARG A 344 10.61 -9.04 5.80
CA ARG A 344 9.65 -10.16 5.65
C ARG A 344 8.62 -9.88 4.55
N VAL A 345 8.24 -8.61 4.32
CA VAL A 345 7.38 -8.23 3.18
C VAL A 345 8.13 -8.28 1.84
N CYS A 346 9.46 -8.11 1.83
CA CYS A 346 10.26 -8.27 0.62
C CYS A 346 10.53 -9.76 0.30
N HIS A 347 9.89 -10.30 -0.73
CA HIS A 347 10.14 -11.68 -1.17
C HIS A 347 11.61 -11.93 -1.59
N LEU A 348 12.34 -10.90 -2.03
CA LEU A 348 13.76 -11.00 -2.41
C LEU A 348 14.72 -10.97 -1.22
N ALA A 349 14.26 -10.53 -0.04
CA ALA A 349 15.12 -10.47 1.13
C ALA A 349 15.34 -11.88 1.69
N VAL A 350 16.60 -12.28 1.86
CA VAL A 350 16.97 -13.54 2.47
C VAL A 350 16.74 -13.45 3.97
N THR A 351 15.63 -13.97 4.46
CA THR A 351 15.24 -13.85 5.89
C THR A 351 15.28 -15.19 6.63
N ASP A 352 15.69 -16.24 5.95
CA ASP A 352 15.88 -17.57 6.53
C ASP A 352 17.38 -17.77 6.72
N VAL A 353 17.80 -17.67 7.99
CA VAL A 353 19.13 -18.10 8.40
C VAL A 353 19.01 -19.62 8.63
N GLN A 354 19.73 -20.41 7.82
CA GLN A 354 19.93 -21.83 8.11
C GLN A 354 20.75 -22.03 9.38
#